data_AF-A0A099JJE2-F1
#
_entry.id   AF-A0A099JJE2-F1
#
_cell.length_a   1.000
_cell.length_b   1.000
_cell.length_c   1.000
_cell.angle_alpha   90.00
_cell.angle_beta   90.00
_cell.angle_gamma   90.00
#
_symmetry.space_group_name_H-M   'P 1'
#
loop_
_entity.id
_entity.type
_entity.pdbx_description
1 polymer ?
#
loop_
_entity_poly.entity_id
_entity_poly.type
_entity_poly.pdbx_seq_one_letter_code
_entity_poly.pdbx_strand_id
1 'polypeptide(L)'
;MCGACGSTVYPDPVMGDEQTLRKRMLVAHTVNSLTTGVPGTPRTTALAGGWTVTGPTGATTLCHTVADIWTAVLAGGLPRLLQQLEARAVTDEPGSLAAQVTDVGLRLARHRLLQSYPSNNTIGS
;
A
#
# COMPACT_ATOMS: atom_id res chain seq x y z
N MET A 1 -0.42 21.90 -5.51
CA MET A 1 0.52 22.05 -6.65
C MET A 1 1.83 22.59 -6.11
N CYS A 2 2.99 22.12 -6.60
CA CYS A 2 4.28 22.70 -6.24
C CYS A 2 4.49 24.01 -7.00
N GLY A 3 4.63 25.14 -6.29
CA GLY A 3 4.75 26.48 -6.88
C GLY A 3 6.02 26.73 -7.72
N ALA A 4 7.02 25.84 -7.63
CA ALA A 4 8.30 25.99 -8.32
C ALA A 4 8.43 25.15 -9.61
N CYS A 5 7.69 24.05 -9.75
CA CYS A 5 7.83 23.13 -10.89
C CYS A 5 6.50 22.75 -11.59
N GLY A 6 5.35 23.26 -11.13
CA GLY A 6 4.05 23.00 -11.77
C GLY A 6 3.50 21.58 -11.57
N SER A 7 4.24 20.69 -10.91
CA SER A 7 3.80 19.31 -10.66
C SER A 7 2.60 19.25 -9.71
N THR A 8 1.62 18.43 -10.08
CA THR A 8 0.52 18.02 -9.19
C THR A 8 1.11 17.31 -7.98
N VAL A 9 0.81 17.82 -6.79
CA VAL A 9 1.19 17.20 -5.52
C VAL A 9 -0.04 16.47 -5.02
N TYR A 10 0.03 15.16 -4.92
CA TYR A 10 -1.00 14.35 -4.31
C TYR A 10 -0.72 14.28 -2.80
N PRO A 11 -1.66 14.70 -1.94
CA PRO A 11 -1.47 14.61 -0.51
C PRO A 11 -1.41 13.14 -0.10
N ASP A 12 -0.29 12.76 0.50
CA ASP A 12 -0.05 11.41 1.03
C ASP A 12 0.39 11.54 2.48
N PRO A 13 -0.44 11.12 3.46
CA PRO A 13 -0.12 11.22 4.88
C PRO A 13 1.21 10.58 5.29
N VAL A 14 1.65 9.52 4.58
CA VAL A 14 2.91 8.82 4.87
C VAL A 14 4.11 9.59 4.34
N MET A 15 3.97 10.27 3.21
CA MET A 15 5.04 11.08 2.63
C MET A 15 5.18 12.43 3.32
N GLY A 16 4.06 12.99 3.80
CA GLY A 16 3.97 14.34 4.35
C GLY A 16 4.33 15.40 3.31
N ASP A 17 4.88 16.52 3.78
CA ASP A 17 5.26 17.64 2.92
C ASP A 17 6.53 17.36 2.09
N GLU A 18 7.41 16.49 2.59
CA GLU A 18 8.64 16.10 1.90
C GLU A 18 8.48 14.83 1.06
N GLN A 19 8.21 15.02 -0.23
CA GLN A 19 8.09 13.91 -1.18
C GLN A 19 9.39 13.61 -1.95
N THR A 20 10.46 13.30 -1.23
CA THR A 20 11.76 13.01 -1.85
C THR A 20 11.78 11.65 -2.56
N LEU A 21 12.60 11.52 -3.62
CA LEU A 21 12.80 10.23 -4.30
C LEU A 21 13.29 9.14 -3.34
N ARG A 22 14.17 9.50 -2.38
CA ARG A 22 14.66 8.58 -1.34
C ARG A 22 13.51 8.00 -0.51
N LYS A 23 12.58 8.84 -0.02
CA LYS A 23 11.39 8.37 0.70
C LYS A 23 10.54 7.46 -0.19
N ARG A 24 10.34 7.81 -1.47
CA ARG A 24 9.59 6.95 -2.41
C ARG A 24 10.23 5.59 -2.64
N MET A 25 11.56 5.54 -2.74
CA MET A 25 12.30 4.28 -2.84
C MET A 25 12.15 3.43 -1.57
N LEU A 26 12.20 4.04 -0.38
CA LEU A 26 11.98 3.34 0.89
C LEU A 26 10.57 2.74 0.97
N VAL A 27 9.54 3.51 0.59
CA VAL A 27 8.16 3.00 0.50
C VAL A 27 8.08 1.78 -0.41
N ALA A 28 8.62 1.89 -1.63
CA ALA A 28 8.60 0.78 -2.60
C ALA A 28 9.33 -0.46 -2.05
N HIS A 29 10.47 -0.27 -1.40
CA HIS A 29 11.24 -1.34 -0.77
C HIS A 29 10.44 -2.04 0.34
N THR A 30 9.83 -1.26 1.25
CA THR A 30 9.00 -1.80 2.33
C THR A 30 7.86 -2.64 1.78
N VAL A 31 7.10 -2.12 0.81
CA VAL A 31 5.99 -2.85 0.18
C VAL A 31 6.48 -4.13 -0.50
N ASN A 32 7.55 -4.08 -1.29
CA ASN A 32 8.09 -5.26 -1.96
C ASN A 32 8.58 -6.33 -0.97
N SER A 33 9.14 -5.92 0.17
CA SER A 33 9.57 -6.86 1.21
C SER A 33 8.37 -7.59 1.83
N LEU A 34 7.24 -6.91 1.97
CA LEU A 34 5.99 -7.46 2.49
C LEU A 34 5.28 -8.38 1.48
N THR A 35 5.42 -8.12 0.18
CA THR A 35 4.80 -8.95 -0.87
C THR A 35 5.67 -10.13 -1.29
N THR A 36 6.88 -10.24 -0.76
CA THR A 36 7.79 -11.35 -1.07
C THR A 36 7.17 -12.68 -0.67
N GLY A 37 7.12 -13.63 -1.62
CA GLY A 37 6.55 -14.96 -1.42
C GLY A 37 5.04 -15.08 -1.67
N VAL A 38 4.36 -14.01 -2.08
CA VAL A 38 2.97 -14.07 -2.56
C VAL A 38 2.98 -14.52 -4.04
N PRO A 39 2.21 -15.56 -4.45
CA PRO A 39 2.13 -15.95 -5.85
C PRO A 39 1.72 -14.78 -6.75
N GLY A 40 2.46 -14.55 -7.84
CA GLY A 40 2.22 -13.39 -8.71
C GLY A 40 2.70 -12.05 -8.14
N THR A 41 3.64 -12.08 -7.19
CA THR A 41 4.21 -10.96 -6.42
C THR A 41 4.05 -9.60 -7.10
N PRO A 42 3.14 -8.74 -6.64
CA PRO A 42 3.06 -7.40 -7.15
C PRO A 42 4.36 -6.65 -6.86
N ARG A 43 4.91 -6.01 -7.89
CA ARG A 43 6.17 -5.27 -7.81
C ARG A 43 5.92 -3.78 -7.84
N THR A 44 6.35 -3.11 -6.79
CA THR A 44 6.30 -1.64 -6.65
C THR A 44 7.61 -1.03 -7.09
N THR A 45 7.55 -0.03 -7.97
CA THR A 45 8.73 0.73 -8.43
C THR A 45 8.50 2.22 -8.18
N ALA A 46 9.47 2.91 -7.58
CA ALA A 46 9.39 4.33 -7.31
C ALA A 46 9.68 5.16 -8.58
N LEU A 47 8.91 6.23 -8.76
CA LEU A 47 9.06 7.23 -9.82
C LEU A 47 9.31 8.62 -9.20
N ALA A 48 9.69 9.60 -10.04
CA ALA A 48 9.86 10.98 -9.62
C ALA A 48 8.56 11.66 -9.10
N GLY A 49 7.39 11.12 -9.44
CA GLY A 49 6.08 11.67 -9.07
C GLY A 49 5.09 10.65 -8.47
N GLY A 50 5.56 9.48 -8.04
CA GLY A 50 4.69 8.42 -7.53
C GLY A 50 5.34 7.05 -7.61
N TRP A 51 4.55 6.03 -7.91
CA TRP A 51 4.98 4.64 -8.04
C TRP A 51 4.23 3.94 -9.16
N THR A 52 4.80 2.86 -9.67
CA THR A 52 4.06 1.87 -10.46
C THR A 52 3.93 0.59 -9.65
N VAL A 53 2.76 -0.02 -9.66
CA VAL A 53 2.54 -1.39 -9.17
C VAL A 53 2.25 -2.29 -10.36
N THR A 54 3.10 -3.30 -10.57
CA THR A 54 2.91 -4.32 -11.60
C THR A 54 2.37 -5.58 -10.97
N GLY A 55 1.19 -6.03 -11.41
CA GLY A 55 0.54 -7.24 -10.91
C GLY A 55 0.99 -8.54 -11.59
N PRO A 56 0.39 -9.68 -11.22
CA PRO A 56 0.74 -11.01 -11.74
C PRO A 56 0.61 -11.15 -13.26
N THR A 57 -0.34 -10.43 -13.86
CA THR A 57 -0.63 -10.46 -15.30
C THR A 57 0.26 -9.52 -16.12
N GLY A 58 1.21 -8.82 -15.47
CA GLY A 58 2.01 -7.77 -16.10
C GLY A 58 1.29 -6.43 -16.24
N ALA A 59 0.02 -6.33 -15.84
CA ALA A 59 -0.71 -5.06 -15.81
C ALA A 59 -0.05 -4.11 -14.81
N THR A 60 0.20 -2.87 -15.25
CA THR A 60 0.84 -1.83 -14.44
C THR A 60 -0.18 -0.74 -14.08
N THR A 61 -0.24 -0.40 -12.81
CA THR A 61 -1.07 0.70 -12.27
C THR A 61 -0.16 1.82 -11.80
N LEU A 62 -0.46 3.07 -12.19
CA LEU A 62 0.19 4.26 -11.65
C LEU A 62 -0.45 4.62 -10.32
N CYS A 63 0.37 4.80 -9.29
CA CYS A 63 -0.03 5.09 -7.92
C CYS A 63 0.61 6.40 -7.48
N HIS A 64 -0.16 7.27 -6.84
CA HIS A 64 0.32 8.57 -6.37
C HIS A 64 0.42 8.64 -4.85
N THR A 65 -0.23 7.71 -4.14
CA THR A 65 -0.18 7.61 -2.69
C THR A 65 0.15 6.18 -2.22
N VAL A 66 0.63 6.03 -0.98
CA VAL A 66 0.81 4.72 -0.32
C VAL A 66 -0.51 3.94 -0.25
N ALA A 67 -1.64 4.63 -0.11
CA ALA A 67 -2.96 3.99 -0.15
C ALA A 67 -3.28 3.41 -1.55
N ASP A 68 -2.92 4.10 -2.63
CA ASP A 68 -3.09 3.58 -3.99
C ASP A 68 -2.27 2.31 -4.21
N ILE A 69 -1.02 2.31 -3.71
CA ILE A 69 -0.13 1.13 -3.79
C ILE A 69 -0.80 -0.06 -3.11
N TRP A 70 -1.22 0.10 -1.87
CA TRP A 70 -1.85 -0.99 -1.12
C TRP A 70 -3.17 -1.44 -1.74
N THR A 71 -3.96 -0.54 -2.30
CA THR A 71 -5.19 -0.89 -3.00
C THR A 71 -4.92 -1.78 -4.21
N ALA A 72 -3.89 -1.44 -5.01
CA ALA A 72 -3.45 -2.23 -6.15
C ALA A 72 -2.87 -3.59 -5.72
N VAL A 73 -2.03 -3.61 -4.69
CA VAL A 73 -1.41 -4.84 -4.16
C VAL A 73 -2.48 -5.80 -3.59
N LEU A 74 -3.42 -5.30 -2.79
CA LEU A 74 -4.47 -6.10 -2.15
C LEU A 74 -5.47 -6.70 -3.15
N ALA A 75 -5.54 -6.18 -4.39
CA ALA A 75 -6.35 -6.77 -5.44
C ALA A 75 -5.85 -8.17 -5.87
N GLY A 76 -4.56 -8.47 -5.65
CA GLY A 76 -3.93 -9.74 -6.03
C GLY A 76 -4.04 -10.88 -4.99
N GLY A 77 -4.47 -10.60 -3.76
CA GLY A 77 -4.63 -11.62 -2.71
C GLY A 77 -4.48 -11.08 -1.30
N LEU A 78 -5.42 -11.46 -0.41
CA LEU A 78 -5.61 -10.84 0.91
C LEU A 78 -5.08 -11.66 2.11
N PRO A 79 -5.33 -12.99 2.23
CA PRO A 79 -5.07 -13.70 3.50
C PRO A 79 -3.59 -13.76 3.90
N ARG A 80 -2.70 -14.15 2.97
CA ARG A 80 -1.26 -14.25 3.23
C ARG A 80 -0.63 -12.89 3.48
N LEU A 81 -1.07 -11.88 2.74
CA LEU A 81 -0.56 -10.52 2.87
C LEU A 81 -0.96 -9.88 4.21
N LEU A 82 -2.18 -10.13 4.68
CA LEU A 82 -2.61 -9.68 6.00
C LEU A 82 -1.72 -10.28 7.11
N GLN A 83 -1.45 -11.57 7.05
CA GLN A 83 -0.56 -12.23 8.01
C GLN A 83 0.85 -11.61 7.99
N GLN A 84 1.38 -11.28 6.81
CA GLN A 84 2.68 -10.61 6.68
C GLN A 84 2.66 -9.18 7.24
N LEU A 85 1.59 -8.43 7.01
CA LEU A 85 1.39 -7.09 7.56
C LEU A 85 1.31 -7.10 9.08
N GLU A 86 0.56 -8.04 9.67
CA GLU A 86 0.44 -8.20 11.12
C GLU A 86 1.78 -8.56 11.76
N ALA A 87 2.51 -9.52 11.17
CA ALA A 87 3.84 -9.88 11.65
C ALA A 87 4.81 -8.70 11.58
N ARG A 88 4.75 -7.91 10.49
CA ARG A 88 5.63 -6.76 10.31
C ARG A 88 5.34 -5.63 11.29
N ALA A 89 4.07 -5.35 11.56
CA ALA A 89 3.65 -4.30 12.50
C ALA A 89 4.19 -4.51 13.92
N VAL A 90 4.47 -5.76 14.31
CA VAL A 90 5.09 -6.09 15.61
C VAL A 90 6.59 -5.75 15.64
N THR A 91 7.26 -5.80 14.49
CA THR A 91 8.72 -5.64 14.37
C THR A 91 9.16 -4.25 13.95
N ASP A 92 8.30 -3.48 13.30
CA ASP A 92 8.65 -2.15 12.81
C ASP A 92 8.88 -1.18 13.98
N GLU A 93 9.92 -0.36 13.86
CA GLU A 93 10.19 0.72 14.81
C GLU A 93 9.01 1.72 14.81
N PRO A 94 8.40 2.03 15.97
CA PRO A 94 7.28 2.96 16.05
C PRO A 94 7.61 4.32 15.44
N GLY A 95 6.71 4.84 14.60
CA GLY A 95 6.88 6.13 13.94
C GLY A 95 7.82 6.13 12.72
N SER A 96 8.55 5.04 12.46
CA SER A 96 9.36 4.90 11.25
C SER A 96 8.50 4.96 9.98
N LEU A 97 9.11 5.35 8.85
CA LEU A 97 8.43 5.34 7.55
C LEU A 97 7.89 3.93 7.21
N ALA A 98 8.64 2.88 7.56
CA ALA A 98 8.19 1.51 7.37
C ALA A 98 6.93 1.20 8.19
N ALA A 99 6.90 1.55 9.48
CA ALA A 99 5.72 1.39 10.33
C ALA A 99 4.49 2.10 9.75
N GLN A 100 4.67 3.32 9.23
CA GLN A 100 3.58 4.10 8.63
C GLN A 100 3.05 3.44 7.34
N VAL A 101 3.94 2.93 6.49
CA VAL A 101 3.56 2.18 5.28
C VAL A 101 2.81 0.90 5.65
N THR A 102 3.32 0.15 6.64
CA THR A 102 2.70 -1.09 7.14
C THR A 102 1.32 -0.82 7.74
N ASP A 103 1.15 0.24 8.53
CA ASP A 103 -0.14 0.61 9.14
C ASP A 103 -1.21 0.91 8.08
N VAL A 104 -0.88 1.68 7.03
CA VAL A 104 -1.81 1.94 5.92
C VAL A 104 -2.25 0.63 5.27
N GLY A 105 -1.31 -0.28 5.01
CA GLY A 105 -1.61 -1.59 4.42
C GLY A 105 -2.53 -2.43 5.30
N LEU A 106 -2.22 -2.50 6.60
CA LEU A 106 -3.01 -3.24 7.58
C LEU A 106 -4.45 -2.71 7.69
N ARG A 107 -4.60 -1.37 7.74
CA ARG A 107 -5.90 -0.70 7.81
C ARG A 107 -6.76 -1.02 6.58
N LEU A 108 -6.19 -0.93 5.38
CA LEU A 108 -6.90 -1.23 4.13
C LEU A 108 -7.23 -2.71 3.99
N ALA A 109 -6.32 -3.61 4.40
CA ALA A 109 -6.56 -5.05 4.39
C ALA A 109 -7.74 -5.43 5.32
N ARG A 110 -7.77 -4.87 6.54
CA ARG A 110 -8.87 -5.06 7.50
C ARG A 110 -10.19 -4.53 6.97
N HIS A 111 -10.20 -3.33 6.39
CA HIS A 111 -11.40 -2.76 5.80
C HIS A 111 -11.96 -3.65 4.67
N ARG A 112 -11.08 -4.16 3.80
CA ARG A 112 -11.48 -5.07 2.71
C ARG A 112 -12.02 -6.40 3.21
N LEU A 113 -11.45 -6.96 4.28
CA LEU A 113 -12.01 -8.15 4.93
C LEU A 113 -13.44 -7.90 5.43
N LEU A 114 -13.66 -6.80 6.16
CA LEU A 114 -14.98 -6.45 6.68
C LEU A 114 -16.01 -6.28 5.55
N GLN A 115 -15.62 -5.69 4.43
CA GLN A 115 -16.49 -5.57 3.24
C GLN A 115 -16.77 -6.91 2.54
N SER A 116 -15.87 -7.89 2.69
CA SER A 116 -16.03 -9.22 2.09
C SER A 116 -16.97 -10.13 2.89
N TYR A 117 -17.35 -9.74 4.11
CA TYR A 117 -18.37 -10.41 4.92
C TYR A 117 -19.71 -9.66 4.81
N PRO A 118 -20.61 -10.03 3.87
CA PRO A 118 -21.98 -9.53 3.93
C PRO A 118 -22.62 -10.07 5.21
N SER A 119 -23.10 -9.16 6.07
CA SER A 119 -23.92 -9.49 7.23
C SER A 119 -25.20 -10.16 6.75
N ASN A 120 -25.19 -11.48 6.66
CA ASN A 120 -26.37 -12.28 6.35
C ASN A 120 -27.23 -12.37 7.62
N ASN A 121 -27.85 -11.26 8.01
CA ASN A 121 -28.81 -11.21 9.11
C ASN A 121 -30.11 -10.57 8.61
N THR A 122 -30.87 -11.36 7.84
CA THR A 122 -32.29 -11.13 7.60
C THR A 122 -33.03 -12.43 7.91
N ILE A 123 -33.39 -12.62 9.18
CA ILE A 123 -34.42 -13.57 9.66
C ILE A 123 -35.19 -12.76 10.71
N GLY A 124 -36.49 -12.55 10.64
CA GLY A 124 -37.49 -12.97 9.68
C GLY A 124 -38.72 -12.06 9.77
N SER A 125 -39.56 -12.15 8.75
CA SER A 125 -40.97 -11.73 8.79
C SER A 125 -41.83 -12.83 9.40
#